data_AF-A0A258L1B9-F1
#
_entry.id   AF-A0A258L1B9-F1
#
_cell.length_a   1.000
_cell.length_b   1.000
_cell.length_c   1.000
_cell.angle_alpha   90.00
_cell.angle_beta   90.00
_cell.angle_gamma   90.00
#
_symmetry.space_group_name_H-M   'P 1'
#
loop_
_entity.id
_entity.type
_entity.pdbx_description
1 polymer ?
#
loop_
_entity_poly.entity_id
_entity_poly.type
_entity_poly.pdbx_seq_one_letter_code
_entity_poly.pdbx_strand_id
1 'polypeptide(L)'
;MVMQIEIADGTPCVQGVPVGAIVHACHEKTLDAGLAALAMPGLDRRTLEPVLTYCAELRCEADQATCPGCKRRTEAEGIATLDDFIARHEEIVVGDGSVRLKGTGVGRLTTPALAALEKTWSGENYWFWARRVLRKLRHGIRRAHIRGNAIAPPGTTPSVILIEPQLPDNIGMVARACANFGLDDLRLVDPRDGWPNEKARIAASGANYVIDDAAAYDTFDAALGDLNWVCATTARQRDLRKPVLTPEQAVAEMRRRIGEGQRCGVIFGRERNGLETHEVARADAVVMIPVNSRFASLNLAQAVLILGYEWMRSSGQATLGRVTTFEQPLSSGLYLNDQAPATREELFAFFEHLERELEAQGFFSSPDKRPSVVNNLRTMFVRAEPTGQEVKTLRGIVATLVRPKGQGRK
;
A
#
# COMPACT_ATOMS: atom_id res chain seq x y z
N MET A 1 -26.91 -23.47 1.37
CA MET A 1 -27.73 -23.31 2.57
C MET A 1 -27.38 -21.96 3.18
N VAL A 2 -28.34 -21.06 3.35
CA VAL A 2 -28.09 -19.78 4.05
C VAL A 2 -28.03 -20.09 5.54
N MET A 3 -26.95 -19.71 6.22
CA MET A 3 -26.92 -19.82 7.68
C MET A 3 -27.87 -18.79 8.26
N GLN A 4 -28.83 -19.25 9.08
CA GLN A 4 -29.75 -18.36 9.78
C GLN A 4 -29.09 -17.84 11.06
N ILE A 5 -29.32 -16.56 11.33
CA ILE A 5 -28.91 -15.90 12.56
C ILE A 5 -30.15 -15.81 13.43
N GLU A 6 -30.06 -16.35 14.63
CA GLU A 6 -31.13 -16.37 15.62
C GLU A 6 -30.72 -15.53 16.82
N ILE A 7 -31.68 -14.82 17.43
CA ILE A 7 -31.43 -14.08 18.65
C ILE A 7 -31.78 -14.98 19.83
N ALA A 8 -30.75 -15.45 20.55
CA ALA A 8 -30.90 -16.23 21.77
C ALA A 8 -30.50 -15.36 22.97
N ASP A 9 -31.43 -15.09 23.88
CA ASP A 9 -31.21 -14.27 25.08
C ASP A 9 -30.53 -12.92 24.78
N GLY A 10 -31.02 -12.23 23.74
CA GLY A 10 -30.46 -10.94 23.29
C GLY A 10 -29.10 -11.03 22.59
N THR A 11 -28.60 -12.24 22.32
CA THR A 11 -27.35 -12.48 21.60
C THR A 11 -27.61 -13.02 20.19
N PRO A 12 -27.04 -12.43 19.13
CA PRO A 12 -27.13 -13.00 17.79
C PRO A 12 -26.21 -14.20 17.66
N CYS A 13 -26.78 -15.35 17.30
CA CYS A 13 -26.12 -16.65 17.26
C CYS A 13 -26.35 -17.36 15.93
N VAL A 14 -25.39 -18.20 15.53
CA VAL A 14 -25.51 -19.17 14.44
C VAL A 14 -25.25 -20.54 15.03
N GLN A 15 -26.25 -21.44 15.01
CA GLN A 15 -26.15 -22.77 15.63
C GLN A 15 -25.67 -22.70 17.10
N GLY A 16 -26.17 -21.72 17.86
CA GLY A 16 -25.79 -21.51 19.26
C GLY A 16 -24.44 -20.81 19.49
N VAL A 17 -23.66 -20.51 18.43
CA VAL A 17 -22.39 -19.78 18.54
C VAL A 17 -22.62 -18.29 18.32
N PRO A 18 -22.20 -17.39 19.25
CA PRO A 18 -22.34 -15.96 19.05
C PRO A 18 -21.66 -15.47 17.77
N VAL A 19 -22.34 -14.62 17.00
CA VAL A 19 -21.79 -14.04 15.77
C VAL A 19 -20.43 -13.36 16.02
N GLY A 20 -20.28 -12.68 17.16
CA GLY A 20 -19.02 -12.07 17.58
C GLY A 20 -17.86 -13.07 17.72
N ALA A 21 -18.13 -14.28 18.22
CA ALA A 21 -17.13 -15.33 18.36
C ALA A 21 -16.69 -15.89 17.01
N ILE A 22 -17.64 -16.04 16.07
CA ILE A 22 -17.35 -16.46 14.68
C ILE A 22 -16.45 -15.43 14.00
N VAL A 23 -16.78 -14.15 14.14
CA VAL A 23 -15.99 -13.03 13.62
C VAL A 23 -14.60 -13.02 14.22
N HIS A 24 -14.48 -13.13 15.55
CA HIS A 24 -13.20 -13.16 16.25
C HIS A 24 -12.31 -14.30 15.75
N ALA A 25 -12.83 -15.54 15.71
CA ALA A 25 -12.07 -16.71 15.26
C ALA A 25 -11.58 -16.57 13.81
N CYS A 26 -12.39 -16.00 12.91
CA CYS A 26 -12.02 -15.76 11.52
C CYS A 26 -11.10 -14.54 11.32
N HIS A 27 -11.01 -13.66 12.31
CA HIS A 27 -10.14 -12.48 12.29
C HIS A 27 -8.75 -12.77 12.86
N GLU A 28 -8.71 -13.38 14.05
CA GLU A 28 -7.49 -13.69 14.81
C GLU A 28 -6.59 -14.69 14.07
N LYS A 29 -7.22 -15.60 13.31
CA LYS A 29 -6.53 -16.64 12.53
C LYS A 29 -6.69 -16.42 11.04
N THR A 30 -6.01 -17.25 10.23
CA THR A 30 -6.38 -17.36 8.82
C THR A 30 -7.83 -17.83 8.71
N LEU A 31 -8.51 -17.46 7.63
CA LEU A 31 -9.91 -17.78 7.44
C LEU A 31 -10.18 -19.30 7.56
N ASP A 32 -9.29 -20.11 6.98
CA ASP A 32 -9.39 -21.57 7.02
C ASP A 32 -9.13 -22.13 8.42
N ALA A 33 -8.13 -21.60 9.14
CA ALA A 33 -7.84 -22.04 10.50
C ALA A 33 -8.93 -21.61 11.50
N GLY A 34 -9.53 -20.43 11.30
CA GLY A 34 -10.67 -19.96 12.08
C GLY A 34 -11.89 -20.85 11.88
N LEU A 35 -12.25 -21.12 10.62
CA LEU A 35 -13.36 -22.02 10.28
C LEU A 35 -13.14 -23.44 10.82
N ALA A 36 -11.92 -23.98 10.68
CA ALA A 36 -11.57 -25.30 11.20
C ALA A 36 -11.65 -25.37 12.73
N ALA A 37 -11.21 -24.31 13.43
CA ALA A 37 -11.27 -24.24 14.89
C ALA A 37 -12.70 -24.13 15.42
N LEU A 38 -13.59 -23.44 14.71
CA LEU A 38 -15.01 -23.37 15.03
C LEU A 38 -15.69 -24.74 14.85
N ALA A 39 -15.23 -25.54 13.88
CA ALA A 39 -15.75 -26.88 13.57
C ALA A 39 -17.29 -26.93 13.39
N MET A 40 -17.89 -25.82 12.95
CA MET A 40 -19.34 -25.67 12.83
C MET A 40 -19.87 -26.33 11.55
N PRO A 41 -20.84 -27.28 11.64
CA PRO A 41 -21.40 -27.94 10.47
C PRO A 41 -22.05 -26.97 9.48
N GLY A 42 -21.56 -26.95 8.24
CA GLY A 42 -22.11 -26.11 7.16
C GLY A 42 -21.65 -24.65 7.18
N LEU A 43 -20.80 -24.25 8.14
CA LEU A 43 -20.10 -22.97 8.11
C LEU A 43 -18.80 -23.13 7.30
N ASP A 44 -18.76 -22.58 6.10
CA ASP A 44 -17.61 -22.57 5.20
C ASP A 44 -17.44 -21.19 4.55
N ARG A 45 -16.45 -21.03 3.68
CA ARG A 45 -16.20 -19.76 2.99
C ARG A 45 -17.42 -19.22 2.22
N ARG A 46 -18.27 -20.09 1.69
CA ARG A 46 -19.46 -19.69 0.90
C ARG A 46 -20.63 -19.28 1.80
N THR A 47 -20.71 -19.85 3.00
CA THR A 47 -21.82 -19.61 3.94
C THR A 47 -21.48 -18.62 5.06
N LEU A 48 -20.23 -18.19 5.19
CA LEU A 48 -19.76 -17.23 6.19
C LEU A 48 -20.15 -15.77 5.87
N GLU A 49 -20.32 -15.41 4.60
CA GLU A 49 -20.58 -14.03 4.19
C GLU A 49 -21.79 -13.37 4.86
N PRO A 50 -22.96 -14.03 4.94
CA PRO A 50 -24.13 -13.46 5.59
C PRO A 50 -23.91 -13.20 7.09
N VAL A 51 -23.19 -14.10 7.77
CA VAL A 51 -22.86 -13.99 9.20
C VAL A 51 -22.00 -12.76 9.45
N LEU A 52 -20.97 -12.57 8.62
CA LEU A 52 -20.12 -11.40 8.73
C LEU A 52 -20.86 -10.12 8.33
N THR A 53 -21.75 -10.18 7.32
CA THR A 53 -22.51 -9.01 6.84
C THR A 53 -23.43 -8.48 7.93
N TYR A 54 -24.09 -9.38 8.64
CA TYR A 54 -24.91 -9.04 9.80
C TYR A 54 -24.14 -8.20 10.82
N CYS A 55 -22.93 -8.64 11.18
CA CYS A 55 -22.10 -7.93 12.14
C CYS A 55 -21.51 -6.63 11.56
N ALA A 56 -21.03 -6.65 10.32
CA ALA A 56 -20.37 -5.52 9.65
C ALA A 56 -21.29 -4.33 9.38
N GLU A 57 -22.58 -4.60 9.15
CA GLU A 57 -23.64 -3.61 8.95
C GLU A 57 -24.38 -3.27 10.24
N LEU A 58 -23.91 -3.79 11.40
CA LEU A 58 -24.51 -3.55 12.70
C LEU A 58 -26.00 -3.90 12.78
N ARG A 59 -26.47 -4.90 12.01
CA ARG A 59 -27.90 -5.27 11.95
C ARG A 59 -28.50 -5.64 13.30
N CYS A 60 -27.66 -6.09 14.23
CA CYS A 60 -28.05 -6.28 15.61
C CYS A 60 -28.65 -5.03 16.29
N GLU A 61 -28.50 -3.82 15.74
CA GLU A 61 -29.14 -2.57 16.25
C GLU A 61 -30.64 -2.65 16.09
N ALA A 62 -31.08 -2.99 14.88
CA ALA A 62 -32.49 -3.18 14.58
C ALA A 62 -33.07 -4.35 15.39
N ASP A 63 -32.27 -5.40 15.61
CA ASP A 63 -32.70 -6.58 16.35
C ASP A 63 -32.59 -6.44 17.88
N GLN A 64 -32.15 -5.28 18.38
CA GLN A 64 -31.93 -5.01 19.81
C GLN A 64 -31.05 -6.09 20.50
N ALA A 65 -30.06 -6.60 19.79
CA ALA A 65 -29.20 -7.69 20.23
C ALA A 65 -27.73 -7.24 20.36
N THR A 66 -26.94 -7.90 21.22
CA THR A 66 -25.50 -7.63 21.37
C THR A 66 -24.71 -8.91 21.67
N CYS A 67 -23.43 -8.98 21.28
CA CYS A 67 -22.59 -10.13 21.64
C CYS A 67 -21.88 -9.89 22.98
N PRO A 68 -21.65 -10.92 23.81
CA PRO A 68 -21.03 -10.80 25.14
C PRO A 68 -19.70 -10.04 25.19
N GLY A 69 -18.86 -10.16 24.15
CA GLY A 69 -17.58 -9.44 24.06
C GLY A 69 -17.60 -8.16 23.22
N CYS A 70 -18.77 -7.73 22.71
CA CYS A 70 -18.82 -6.61 21.77
C CYS A 70 -18.79 -5.26 22.49
N LYS A 71 -18.02 -4.30 21.99
CA LYS A 71 -18.03 -2.91 22.47
C LYS A 71 -19.43 -2.28 22.40
N ARG A 72 -20.27 -2.71 21.46
CA ARG A 72 -21.65 -2.21 21.41
C ARG A 72 -22.49 -2.66 22.60
N ARG A 73 -22.19 -3.82 23.18
CA ARG A 73 -22.84 -4.26 24.42
C ARG A 73 -22.52 -3.27 25.54
N THR A 74 -21.24 -2.96 25.71
CA THR A 74 -20.80 -2.05 26.77
C THR A 74 -21.37 -0.64 26.56
N GLU A 75 -21.43 -0.16 25.32
CA GLU A 75 -22.08 1.11 24.97
C GLU A 75 -23.59 1.10 25.23
N ALA A 76 -24.32 0.07 24.76
CA ALA A 76 -25.77 -0.04 24.94
C ALA A 76 -26.17 -0.18 26.40
N GLU A 77 -25.36 -0.91 27.16
CA GLU A 77 -25.60 -1.02 28.59
C GLU A 77 -25.02 0.16 29.38
N GLY A 78 -24.31 1.13 28.78
CA GLY A 78 -23.75 2.29 29.50
C GLY A 78 -22.55 2.00 30.41
N ILE A 79 -21.74 1.00 30.07
CA ILE A 79 -20.47 0.68 30.75
C ILE A 79 -19.38 1.54 30.12
N ALA A 80 -19.01 2.64 30.76
CA ALA A 80 -17.95 3.54 30.28
C ALA A 80 -16.62 3.28 31.00
N THR A 81 -16.66 2.74 32.22
CA THR A 81 -15.51 2.54 33.08
C THR A 81 -15.46 1.12 33.66
N LEU A 82 -14.29 0.72 34.15
CA LEU A 82 -14.13 -0.51 34.91
C LEU A 82 -15.03 -0.51 36.16
N ASP A 83 -15.21 0.63 36.82
CA ASP A 83 -16.07 0.75 38.00
C ASP A 83 -17.54 0.49 37.67
N ASP A 84 -18.03 1.01 36.53
CA ASP A 84 -19.39 0.72 36.04
C ASP A 84 -19.60 -0.78 35.80
N PHE A 85 -18.56 -1.45 35.29
CA PHE A 85 -18.59 -2.89 35.05
C PHE A 85 -18.55 -3.71 36.34
N ILE A 86 -17.68 -3.33 37.28
CA ILE A 86 -17.59 -3.96 38.60
C ILE A 86 -18.93 -3.82 39.34
N ALA A 87 -19.53 -2.62 39.33
CA ALA A 87 -20.78 -2.33 40.03
C ALA A 87 -21.96 -3.25 39.64
N ARG A 88 -21.89 -3.91 38.48
CA ARG A 88 -22.92 -4.83 37.97
C ARG A 88 -22.79 -6.27 38.42
N HIS A 89 -21.64 -6.64 38.94
CA HIS A 89 -21.38 -7.99 39.42
C HIS A 89 -21.38 -7.98 40.95
N GLU A 90 -21.81 -9.09 41.55
CA GLU A 90 -21.66 -9.28 43.00
C GLU A 90 -20.17 -9.45 43.34
N GLU A 91 -19.48 -10.28 42.56
CA GLU A 91 -18.05 -10.53 42.72
C GLU A 91 -17.40 -10.90 41.37
N ILE A 92 -16.23 -10.32 41.08
CA ILE A 92 -15.36 -10.70 39.97
C ILE A 92 -14.08 -11.30 40.55
N VAL A 93 -13.78 -12.54 40.20
CA VAL A 93 -12.60 -13.28 40.65
C VAL A 93 -11.59 -13.38 39.52
N VAL A 94 -10.36 -12.92 39.75
CA VAL A 94 -9.29 -12.92 38.75
C VAL A 94 -8.24 -14.00 39.07
N GLY A 95 -7.89 -14.81 38.07
CA GLY A 95 -6.84 -15.82 38.16
C GLY A 95 -7.12 -16.89 39.20
N ASP A 96 -6.18 -17.10 40.11
CA ASP A 96 -6.30 -18.00 41.27
C ASP A 96 -7.20 -17.44 42.39
N GLY A 97 -7.78 -16.25 42.19
CA GLY A 97 -8.63 -15.58 43.17
C GLY A 97 -7.87 -14.74 44.20
N SER A 98 -6.59 -14.46 43.95
CA SER A 98 -5.79 -13.45 44.67
C SER A 98 -6.38 -12.04 44.55
N VAL A 99 -6.99 -11.73 43.40
CA VAL A 99 -7.70 -10.46 43.17
C VAL A 99 -9.19 -10.72 43.05
N ARG A 100 -9.97 -10.06 43.92
CA ARG A 100 -11.43 -10.10 43.94
C ARG A 100 -11.99 -8.70 43.97
N LEU A 101 -12.81 -8.38 42.97
CA LEU A 101 -13.48 -7.08 42.85
C LEU A 101 -14.94 -7.27 43.23
N LYS A 102 -15.42 -6.49 44.20
CA LYS A 102 -16.82 -6.57 44.66
C LYS A 102 -17.61 -5.41 44.10
N GLY A 103 -18.80 -5.70 43.59
CA GLY A 103 -19.74 -4.69 43.15
C GLY A 103 -21.06 -4.79 43.91
N THR A 104 -22.03 -4.00 43.45
CA THR A 104 -23.37 -3.88 44.04
C THR A 104 -24.43 -4.65 43.26
N GLY A 105 -24.02 -5.35 42.19
CA GLY A 105 -24.93 -6.02 41.27
C GLY A 105 -25.11 -7.49 41.61
N VAL A 106 -25.35 -8.31 40.59
CA VAL A 106 -25.71 -9.72 40.75
C VAL A 106 -24.78 -10.61 39.94
N GLY A 107 -24.53 -11.82 40.46
CA GLY A 107 -23.78 -12.84 39.76
C GLY A 107 -22.27 -12.71 39.92
N ARG A 108 -21.61 -13.85 39.69
CA ARG A 108 -20.16 -14.00 39.88
C ARG A 108 -19.48 -14.19 38.53
N LEU A 109 -18.52 -13.34 38.22
CA LEU A 109 -17.68 -13.46 37.04
C LEU A 109 -16.31 -14.02 37.42
N THR A 110 -15.83 -15.05 36.72
CA THR A 110 -14.45 -15.54 36.88
C THR A 110 -13.67 -15.26 35.60
N THR A 111 -12.52 -14.62 35.72
CA THR A 111 -11.65 -14.26 34.60
C THR A 111 -10.23 -14.76 34.86
N PRO A 112 -9.53 -15.31 33.86
CA PRO A 112 -8.21 -15.92 34.08
C PRO A 112 -7.11 -14.90 34.40
N ALA A 113 -7.26 -13.64 33.98
CA ALA A 113 -6.26 -12.58 34.19
C ALA A 113 -6.89 -11.18 34.07
N LEU A 114 -6.19 -10.17 34.59
CA LEU A 114 -6.59 -8.76 34.45
C LEU A 114 -6.75 -8.32 32.99
N ALA A 115 -5.85 -8.76 32.09
CA ALA A 115 -5.95 -8.45 30.66
C ALA A 115 -7.22 -9.04 30.01
N ALA A 116 -7.68 -10.21 30.47
CA ALA A 116 -8.94 -10.81 29.99
C ALA A 116 -10.16 -10.06 30.55
N LEU A 117 -10.08 -9.58 31.80
CA LEU A 117 -11.09 -8.69 32.38
C LEU A 117 -11.20 -7.40 31.57
N GLU A 118 -10.06 -6.80 31.22
CA GLU A 118 -10.00 -5.56 30.45
C GLU A 118 -10.78 -5.65 29.14
N LYS A 119 -10.48 -6.67 28.32
CA LYS A 119 -11.19 -6.93 27.07
C LYS A 119 -12.69 -7.14 27.27
N THR A 120 -13.08 -7.74 28.39
CA THR A 120 -14.48 -8.05 28.69
C THR A 120 -15.31 -6.79 28.99
N TRP A 121 -14.74 -5.82 29.72
CA TRP A 121 -15.45 -4.59 30.08
C TRP A 121 -15.27 -3.46 29.04
N SER A 122 -14.13 -3.39 28.34
CA SER A 122 -13.94 -2.42 27.25
C SER A 122 -14.73 -2.80 26.00
N GLY A 123 -14.92 -4.11 25.80
CA GLY A 123 -15.52 -4.70 24.63
C GLY A 123 -14.66 -4.57 23.37
N GLU A 124 -14.96 -5.39 22.37
CA GLU A 124 -14.23 -5.49 21.12
C GLU A 124 -15.08 -5.03 19.93
N ASN A 125 -14.43 -4.43 18.93
CA ASN A 125 -15.11 -3.90 17.75
C ASN A 125 -15.39 -5.01 16.73
N TYR A 126 -16.23 -5.98 17.08
CA TYR A 126 -16.55 -7.11 16.21
C TYR A 126 -17.07 -6.69 14.84
N TRP A 127 -17.87 -5.62 14.73
CA TRP A 127 -18.33 -5.10 13.44
C TRP A 127 -17.16 -4.72 12.51
N PHE A 128 -16.08 -4.18 13.08
CA PHE A 128 -14.88 -3.79 12.34
C PHE A 128 -14.13 -5.03 11.85
N TRP A 129 -13.94 -6.02 12.73
CA TRP A 129 -13.34 -7.30 12.36
C TRP A 129 -14.15 -8.02 11.30
N ALA A 130 -15.48 -8.00 11.41
CA ALA A 130 -16.39 -8.58 10.43
C ALA A 130 -16.19 -7.95 9.04
N ARG A 131 -16.05 -6.61 8.96
CA ARG A 131 -15.70 -5.92 7.70
C ARG A 131 -14.37 -6.39 7.14
N ARG A 132 -13.36 -6.60 7.99
CA ARG A 132 -12.02 -7.08 7.58
C ARG A 132 -12.09 -8.51 7.04
N VAL A 133 -12.79 -9.42 7.72
CA VAL A 133 -12.99 -10.81 7.28
C VAL A 133 -13.85 -10.86 6.01
N LEU A 134 -14.91 -10.06 5.92
CA LEU A 134 -15.75 -9.94 4.70
C LEU A 134 -14.96 -9.52 3.49
N ARG A 135 -14.01 -8.61 3.69
CA ARG A 135 -13.15 -8.14 2.61
C ARG A 135 -12.25 -9.27 2.12
N LYS A 136 -11.61 -10.01 3.04
CA LYS A 136 -10.82 -11.21 2.73
C LYS A 136 -11.67 -12.24 1.98
N LEU A 137 -12.94 -12.40 2.37
CA LEU A 137 -13.90 -13.32 1.77
C LEU A 137 -14.34 -12.92 0.35
N ARG A 138 -14.80 -11.68 0.17
CA ARG A 138 -15.42 -11.19 -1.08
C ARG A 138 -14.43 -10.91 -2.20
N HIS A 139 -13.23 -10.47 -1.84
CA HIS A 139 -12.33 -9.84 -2.81
C HIS A 139 -10.94 -10.44 -2.83
N GLY A 140 -10.62 -11.34 -1.90
CA GLY A 140 -9.22 -11.50 -1.48
C GLY A 140 -8.63 -10.13 -1.09
N ILE A 141 -7.31 -10.04 -1.08
CA ILE A 141 -6.62 -8.74 -0.98
C ILE A 141 -7.05 -7.89 -2.19
N ARG A 142 -7.67 -6.74 -1.96
CA ARG A 142 -8.31 -5.88 -2.98
C ARG A 142 -7.29 -5.38 -4.04
N ARG A 143 -7.07 -6.19 -5.07
CA ARG A 143 -6.48 -5.79 -6.36
C ARG A 143 -7.53 -5.64 -7.48
N ALA A 144 -8.81 -5.91 -7.21
CA ALA A 144 -9.86 -6.11 -8.23
C ALA A 144 -10.18 -4.92 -9.17
N HIS A 145 -9.84 -3.68 -8.80
CA HIS A 145 -9.96 -2.50 -9.69
C HIS A 145 -8.59 -1.94 -10.10
N ILE A 146 -7.51 -2.53 -9.61
CA ILE A 146 -6.14 -2.19 -10.00
C ILE A 146 -5.84 -3.00 -11.26
N ARG A 147 -5.73 -2.31 -12.38
CA ARG A 147 -5.31 -2.91 -13.65
C ARG A 147 -3.79 -2.93 -13.73
N GLY A 148 -3.24 -3.92 -14.43
CA GLY A 148 -1.81 -4.20 -14.47
C GLY A 148 -1.45 -5.47 -13.67
N ASN A 149 -0.21 -5.92 -13.82
CA ASN A 149 0.27 -7.10 -13.10
C ASN A 149 0.71 -6.73 -11.69
N ALA A 150 0.55 -7.66 -10.75
CA ALA A 150 1.16 -7.52 -9.44
C ALA A 150 2.68 -7.47 -9.56
N ILE A 151 3.30 -6.51 -8.87
CA ILE A 151 4.75 -6.27 -8.93
C ILE A 151 5.53 -7.39 -8.23
N ALA A 152 4.92 -7.99 -7.20
CA ALA A 152 5.54 -9.05 -6.42
C ALA A 152 4.47 -10.00 -5.83
N PRO A 153 4.77 -11.30 -5.69
CA PRO A 153 4.00 -12.22 -4.86
C PRO A 153 3.97 -11.76 -3.39
N PRO A 154 2.94 -12.15 -2.60
CA PRO A 154 2.88 -11.83 -1.17
C PRO A 154 4.15 -12.29 -0.44
N GLY A 155 4.74 -11.41 0.37
CA GLY A 155 5.97 -11.70 1.14
C GLY A 155 7.28 -11.59 0.37
N THR A 156 7.25 -11.02 -0.85
CA THR A 156 8.46 -10.73 -1.66
C THR A 156 8.75 -9.23 -1.79
N THR A 157 8.06 -8.41 -1.00
CA THR A 157 8.33 -6.99 -0.80
C THR A 157 8.91 -6.79 0.59
N PRO A 158 9.70 -5.71 0.82
CA PRO A 158 10.16 -5.40 2.16
C PRO A 158 9.02 -4.86 3.02
N SER A 159 8.98 -5.28 4.28
CA SER A 159 8.04 -4.77 5.28
C SER A 159 8.34 -3.30 5.61
N VAL A 160 7.31 -2.44 5.61
CA VAL A 160 7.39 -1.06 6.08
C VAL A 160 6.95 -1.02 7.53
N ILE A 161 7.85 -0.68 8.44
CA ILE A 161 7.63 -0.75 9.89
C ILE A 161 7.63 0.66 10.46
N LEU A 162 6.50 1.10 11.02
CA LEU A 162 6.37 2.40 11.66
C LEU A 162 6.42 2.25 13.18
N ILE A 163 7.38 2.92 13.82
CA ILE A 163 7.56 2.89 15.27
C ILE A 163 6.85 4.08 15.91
N GLU A 164 5.87 3.77 16.74
CA GLU A 164 5.05 4.72 17.50
C GLU A 164 4.58 5.92 16.64
N PRO A 165 3.94 5.69 15.48
CA PRO A 165 3.45 6.78 14.65
C PRO A 165 2.46 7.64 15.43
N GLN A 166 2.65 8.97 15.38
CA GLN A 166 1.91 9.90 16.23
C GLN A 166 0.60 10.39 15.61
N LEU A 167 0.53 10.46 14.27
CA LEU A 167 -0.63 10.99 13.55
C LEU A 167 -1.23 9.93 12.63
N PRO A 168 -2.53 9.60 12.76
CA PRO A 168 -3.22 8.71 11.83
C PRO A 168 -3.13 9.17 10.38
N ASP A 169 -3.14 10.48 10.13
CA ASP A 169 -2.99 11.04 8.79
C ASP A 169 -1.65 10.63 8.15
N ASN A 170 -0.55 10.61 8.91
CA ASN A 170 0.74 10.16 8.41
C ASN A 170 0.72 8.66 8.09
N ILE A 171 0.04 7.84 8.90
CA ILE A 171 -0.12 6.41 8.60
C ILE A 171 -0.88 6.23 7.28
N GLY A 172 -1.94 7.01 7.05
CA GLY A 172 -2.66 7.03 5.78
C GLY A 172 -1.78 7.45 4.60
N MET A 173 -0.99 8.52 4.76
CA MET A 173 -0.04 8.96 3.73
C MET A 173 1.06 7.94 3.45
N VAL A 174 1.54 7.23 4.48
CA VAL A 174 2.47 6.10 4.33
C VAL A 174 1.81 4.97 3.55
N ALA A 175 0.59 4.57 3.91
CA ALA A 175 -0.14 3.53 3.18
C ALA A 175 -0.35 3.90 1.71
N ARG A 176 -0.59 5.18 1.41
CA ARG A 176 -0.64 5.69 0.04
C ARG A 176 0.70 5.59 -0.66
N ALA A 177 1.80 5.92 0.00
CA ALA A 177 3.15 5.73 -0.55
C ALA A 177 3.43 4.25 -0.83
N CYS A 178 3.11 3.35 0.10
CA CYS A 178 3.23 1.90 -0.08
C CYS A 178 2.46 1.43 -1.32
N ALA A 179 1.18 1.83 -1.44
CA ALA A 179 0.34 1.51 -2.59
C ALA A 179 0.92 2.02 -3.92
N ASN A 180 1.46 3.25 -3.95
CA ASN A 180 2.07 3.83 -5.16
C ASN A 180 3.26 3.00 -5.67
N PHE A 181 3.98 2.33 -4.77
CA PHE A 181 5.21 1.60 -5.10
C PHE A 181 5.11 0.09 -4.92
N GLY A 182 3.90 -0.43 -4.77
CA GLY A 182 3.64 -1.86 -4.65
C GLY A 182 4.24 -2.51 -3.40
N LEU A 183 4.41 -1.75 -2.32
CA LEU A 183 4.71 -2.29 -1.00
C LEU A 183 3.40 -2.68 -0.32
N ASP A 184 3.29 -3.90 0.17
CA ASP A 184 2.03 -4.47 0.66
C ASP A 184 2.08 -5.00 2.10
N ASP A 185 3.24 -4.97 2.76
CA ASP A 185 3.39 -5.31 4.18
C ASP A 185 3.67 -4.04 5.01
N LEU A 186 2.62 -3.50 5.64
CA LEU A 186 2.69 -2.37 6.57
C LEU A 186 2.51 -2.86 8.02
N ARG A 187 3.49 -2.55 8.86
CA ARG A 187 3.53 -2.93 10.27
C ARG A 187 3.58 -1.69 11.14
N LEU A 188 2.77 -1.67 12.20
CA LEU A 188 2.67 -0.56 13.14
C LEU A 188 3.08 -1.08 14.53
N VAL A 189 4.07 -0.46 15.15
CA VAL A 189 4.45 -0.75 16.53
C VAL A 189 3.90 0.35 17.41
N ASP A 190 3.05 -0.03 18.36
CA ASP A 190 2.43 0.86 19.36
C ASP A 190 1.95 2.22 18.79
N PRO A 191 1.04 2.23 17.79
CA PRO A 191 0.52 3.47 17.22
C PRO A 191 -0.24 4.27 18.28
N ARG A 192 0.11 5.56 18.46
CA ARG A 192 -0.37 6.40 19.57
C ARG A 192 -1.89 6.47 19.70
N ASP A 193 -2.59 6.61 18.58
CA ASP A 193 -4.06 6.73 18.54
C ASP A 193 -4.74 5.35 18.43
N GLY A 194 -4.00 4.27 18.68
CA GLY A 194 -4.45 2.89 18.57
C GLY A 194 -4.64 2.43 17.12
N TRP A 195 -4.93 1.13 16.98
CA TRP A 195 -5.24 0.49 15.71
C TRP A 195 -6.39 -0.49 15.86
N PRO A 196 -7.35 -0.58 14.91
CA PRO A 196 -7.46 0.14 13.64
C PRO A 196 -7.86 1.62 13.78
N ASN A 197 -7.59 2.43 12.76
CA ASN A 197 -7.90 3.87 12.80
C ASN A 197 -8.59 4.38 11.51
N GLU A 198 -9.81 4.92 11.65
CA GLU A 198 -10.60 5.42 10.51
C GLU A 198 -10.02 6.69 9.88
N LYS A 199 -9.36 7.56 10.66
CA LYS A 199 -8.70 8.74 10.11
C LYS A 199 -7.55 8.34 9.18
N ALA A 200 -6.75 7.34 9.59
CA ALA A 200 -5.70 6.79 8.74
C ALA A 200 -6.26 6.20 7.44
N ARG A 201 -7.41 5.53 7.51
CA ARG A 201 -8.12 5.01 6.34
C ARG A 201 -8.57 6.13 5.39
N ILE A 202 -9.16 7.21 5.91
CA ILE A 202 -9.57 8.37 5.10
C ILE A 202 -8.36 9.02 4.43
N ALA A 203 -7.27 9.23 5.19
CA ALA A 203 -6.03 9.83 4.70
C ALA A 203 -5.31 8.98 3.63
N ALA A 204 -5.53 7.66 3.60
CA ALA A 204 -4.97 6.76 2.60
C ALA A 204 -5.51 6.98 1.17
N SER A 205 -6.62 7.73 1.01
CA SER A 205 -7.10 8.23 -0.30
C SER A 205 -7.17 7.13 -1.38
N GLY A 206 -7.84 6.02 -1.06
CA GLY A 206 -8.00 4.88 -1.98
C GLY A 206 -7.01 3.74 -1.78
N ALA A 207 -5.89 3.98 -1.08
CA ALA A 207 -4.96 2.94 -0.63
C ALA A 207 -5.46 2.16 0.61
N ASN A 208 -6.78 2.12 0.82
CA ASN A 208 -7.40 1.54 2.01
C ASN A 208 -6.98 0.08 2.22
N TYR A 209 -6.72 -0.67 1.14
CA TYR A 209 -6.28 -2.06 1.26
C TYR A 209 -4.98 -2.22 2.06
N VAL A 210 -4.02 -1.31 1.93
CA VAL A 210 -2.78 -1.34 2.73
C VAL A 210 -3.09 -1.11 4.21
N ILE A 211 -3.98 -0.16 4.52
CA ILE A 211 -4.46 0.09 5.88
C ILE A 211 -5.21 -1.13 6.44
N ASP A 212 -6.11 -1.69 5.66
CA ASP A 212 -6.95 -2.81 6.06
C ASP A 212 -6.14 -4.12 6.25
N ASP A 213 -5.00 -4.25 5.56
CA ASP A 213 -4.10 -5.40 5.68
C ASP A 213 -2.99 -5.17 6.72
N ALA A 214 -2.72 -3.93 7.12
CA ALA A 214 -1.70 -3.60 8.10
C ALA A 214 -1.89 -4.36 9.43
N ALA A 215 -0.77 -4.76 10.01
CA ALA A 215 -0.69 -5.44 11.29
C ALA A 215 -0.15 -4.49 12.37
N ALA A 216 -0.83 -4.43 13.51
CA ALA A 216 -0.33 -3.74 14.70
C ALA A 216 0.35 -4.75 15.63
N TYR A 217 1.44 -4.32 16.24
CA TYR A 217 2.25 -5.11 17.16
C TYR A 217 2.44 -4.33 18.46
N ASP A 218 2.33 -5.05 19.58
CA ASP A 218 2.51 -4.47 20.92
C ASP A 218 3.98 -4.14 21.21
N THR A 219 4.91 -4.84 20.55
CA THR A 219 6.35 -4.65 20.79
C THR A 219 7.14 -4.57 19.50
N PHE A 220 8.27 -3.85 19.58
CA PHE A 220 9.24 -3.75 18.51
C PHE A 220 9.73 -5.13 18.06
N ASP A 221 10.11 -6.00 19.01
CA ASP A 221 10.67 -7.31 18.70
C ASP A 221 9.64 -8.23 18.01
N ALA A 222 8.35 -8.15 18.38
CA ALA A 222 7.30 -8.90 17.70
C ALA A 222 7.12 -8.47 16.24
N ALA A 223 7.25 -7.18 15.93
CA ALA A 223 7.14 -6.67 14.57
C ALA A 223 8.31 -7.06 13.66
N LEU A 224 9.44 -7.51 14.23
CA LEU A 224 10.66 -7.87 13.49
C LEU A 224 10.89 -9.39 13.44
N GLY A 225 10.17 -10.18 14.25
CA GLY A 225 10.54 -11.57 14.56
C GLY A 225 10.63 -12.55 13.38
N ASP A 226 9.92 -12.29 12.27
CA ASP A 226 9.99 -13.10 11.04
C ASP A 226 10.96 -12.56 9.98
N LEU A 227 11.65 -11.44 10.25
CA LEU A 227 12.56 -10.79 9.30
C LEU A 227 14.00 -11.28 9.47
N ASN A 228 14.70 -11.46 8.36
CA ASN A 228 16.10 -11.88 8.33
C ASN A 228 17.07 -10.70 8.21
N TRP A 229 16.61 -9.57 7.68
CA TRP A 229 17.42 -8.38 7.51
C TRP A 229 16.58 -7.11 7.63
N VAL A 230 17.03 -6.16 8.43
CA VAL A 230 16.27 -4.95 8.72
C VAL A 230 17.18 -3.72 8.66
N CYS A 231 16.72 -2.64 8.02
CA CYS A 231 17.45 -1.38 8.04
C CYS A 231 16.65 -0.25 8.70
N ALA A 232 17.34 0.61 9.45
CA ALA A 232 16.74 1.72 10.19
C ALA A 232 16.95 3.04 9.47
N THR A 233 15.89 3.81 9.23
CA THR A 233 15.99 5.13 8.61
C THR A 233 16.32 6.21 9.64
N THR A 234 17.33 7.03 9.37
CA THR A 234 17.67 8.16 10.22
C THR A 234 18.40 9.26 9.48
N ALA A 235 18.31 10.49 9.96
CA ALA A 235 19.13 11.62 9.52
C ALA A 235 20.23 11.98 10.52
N ARG A 236 20.26 11.31 11.69
CA ARG A 236 21.19 11.62 12.79
C ARG A 236 22.37 10.66 12.76
N GLN A 237 23.57 11.19 12.94
CA GLN A 237 24.72 10.36 13.29
C GLN A 237 24.48 9.73 14.67
N ARG A 238 24.77 8.43 14.77
CA ARG A 238 24.71 7.66 16.01
C ARG A 238 26.06 7.02 16.22
N ASP A 239 26.49 6.92 17.46
CA ASP A 239 27.72 6.20 17.82
C ASP A 239 27.47 4.69 17.83
N LEU A 240 27.14 4.15 16.65
CA LEU A 240 26.87 2.74 16.41
C LEU A 240 27.71 2.30 15.21
N ARG A 241 28.47 1.23 15.37
CA ARG A 241 29.26 0.63 14.28
C ARG A 241 28.35 -0.22 13.39
N LYS A 242 27.65 0.44 12.45
CA LYS A 242 26.77 -0.21 11.48
C LYS A 242 27.05 0.31 10.06
N PRO A 243 26.82 -0.52 9.02
CA PRO A 243 26.81 -0.04 7.64
C PRO A 243 25.84 1.14 7.48
N VAL A 244 26.29 2.19 6.80
CA VAL A 244 25.46 3.34 6.42
C VAL A 244 25.23 3.26 4.92
N LEU A 245 23.97 3.18 4.52
CA LEU A 245 23.55 2.96 3.14
C LEU A 245 22.74 4.15 2.64
N THR A 246 22.88 4.45 1.35
CA THR A 246 21.90 5.28 0.64
C THR A 246 20.61 4.48 0.38
N PRO A 247 19.48 5.15 0.05
CA PRO A 247 18.26 4.44 -0.34
C PRO A 247 18.46 3.43 -1.47
N GLU A 248 19.25 3.80 -2.49
CA GLU A 248 19.59 2.91 -3.62
C GLU A 248 20.34 1.66 -3.14
N GLN A 249 21.36 1.83 -2.29
CA GLN A 249 22.15 0.70 -1.75
C GLN A 249 21.31 -0.21 -0.86
N ALA A 250 20.46 0.37 0.00
CA ALA A 250 19.56 -0.40 0.88
C ALA A 250 18.56 -1.22 0.06
N VAL A 251 17.97 -0.63 -0.97
CA VAL A 251 17.05 -1.32 -1.88
C VAL A 251 17.75 -2.45 -2.65
N ALA A 252 18.95 -2.20 -3.18
CA ALA A 252 19.73 -3.23 -3.85
C ALA A 252 20.01 -4.44 -2.94
N GLU A 253 20.39 -4.18 -1.68
CA GLU A 253 20.64 -5.23 -0.70
C GLU A 253 19.37 -6.01 -0.33
N MET A 254 18.25 -5.31 -0.10
CA MET A 254 16.95 -5.98 0.15
C MET A 254 16.54 -6.86 -1.02
N ARG A 255 16.68 -6.38 -2.26
CA ARG A 255 16.35 -7.16 -3.46
C ARG A 255 17.20 -8.42 -3.57
N ARG A 256 18.51 -8.31 -3.34
CA ARG A 256 19.43 -9.46 -3.35
C ARG A 256 18.99 -10.52 -2.34
N ARG A 257 18.74 -10.11 -1.09
CA ARG A 257 18.32 -10.99 0.01
C ARG A 257 16.95 -11.61 -0.22
N ILE A 258 15.98 -10.83 -0.69
CA ILE A 258 14.65 -11.35 -1.05
C ILE A 258 14.75 -12.37 -2.17
N GLY A 259 15.63 -12.14 -3.16
CA GLY A 259 15.92 -13.12 -4.22
C GLY A 259 16.53 -14.44 -3.70
N GLU A 260 17.18 -14.39 -2.54
CA GLU A 260 17.70 -15.55 -1.80
C GLU A 260 16.67 -16.17 -0.83
N GLY A 261 15.42 -15.69 -0.85
CA GLY A 261 14.33 -16.19 0.00
C GLY A 261 14.28 -15.59 1.41
N GLN A 262 15.07 -14.55 1.69
CA GLN A 262 15.06 -13.86 2.97
C GLN A 262 13.92 -12.82 3.06
N ARG A 263 13.40 -12.60 4.27
CA ARG A 263 12.46 -11.52 4.57
C ARG A 263 13.21 -10.27 5.00
N CYS A 264 12.89 -9.14 4.38
CA CYS A 264 13.52 -7.86 4.69
C CYS A 264 12.51 -6.84 5.20
N GLY A 265 12.97 -5.87 5.99
CA GLY A 265 12.13 -4.75 6.42
C GLY A 265 12.88 -3.44 6.59
N VAL A 266 12.13 -2.35 6.61
CA VAL A 266 12.64 -1.00 6.82
C VAL A 266 11.88 -0.33 7.97
N ILE A 267 12.64 0.19 8.92
CA ILE A 267 12.13 0.83 10.13
C ILE A 267 12.11 2.34 9.95
N PHE A 268 10.97 2.94 10.27
CA PHE A 268 10.77 4.38 10.30
C PHE A 268 10.34 4.80 11.70
N GLY A 269 11.01 5.83 12.22
CA GLY A 269 10.75 6.32 13.57
C GLY A 269 9.65 7.37 13.65
N ARG A 270 9.40 7.77 14.89
CA ARG A 270 8.44 8.83 15.28
C ARG A 270 8.74 10.14 14.57
N GLU A 271 7.72 10.93 14.26
CA GLU A 271 7.83 12.16 13.45
C GLU A 271 8.78 13.21 14.06
N ARG A 272 8.80 13.34 15.38
CA ARG A 272 9.61 14.37 16.07
C ARG A 272 10.99 13.87 16.48
N ASN A 273 11.06 12.64 17.00
CA ASN A 273 12.24 12.12 17.67
C ASN A 273 13.02 11.13 16.82
N GLY A 274 12.43 10.65 15.72
CA GLY A 274 12.96 9.55 14.93
C GLY A 274 13.01 8.25 15.74
N LEU A 275 13.98 7.42 15.39
CA LEU A 275 14.28 6.19 16.12
C LEU A 275 15.17 6.47 17.33
N GLU A 276 14.95 5.73 18.41
CA GLU A 276 15.83 5.69 19.55
C GLU A 276 17.11 4.91 19.26
N THR A 277 18.17 5.14 20.03
CA THR A 277 19.45 4.45 19.82
C THR A 277 19.30 2.94 19.93
N HIS A 278 18.47 2.46 20.87
CA HIS A 278 18.23 1.04 21.09
C HIS A 278 17.44 0.39 19.93
N GLU A 279 16.56 1.14 19.26
CA GLU A 279 15.82 0.69 18.07
C GLU A 279 16.76 0.59 16.86
N VAL A 280 17.62 1.60 16.67
CA VAL A 280 18.65 1.57 15.62
C VAL A 280 19.65 0.43 15.86
N ALA A 281 19.97 0.12 17.12
CA ALA A 281 20.90 -0.94 17.48
C ALA A 281 20.44 -2.34 17.01
N ARG A 282 19.12 -2.57 16.93
CA ARG A 282 18.52 -3.84 16.47
C ARG A 282 18.46 -4.00 14.96
N ALA A 283 18.66 -2.94 14.17
CA ALA A 283 18.71 -3.03 12.71
C ALA A 283 20.10 -3.47 12.23
N ASP A 284 20.20 -4.20 11.12
CA ASP A 284 21.47 -4.63 10.52
C ASP A 284 22.25 -3.47 9.89
N ALA A 285 21.54 -2.48 9.35
CA ALA A 285 22.11 -1.31 8.69
C ALA A 285 21.30 -0.04 8.99
N VAL A 286 21.93 1.11 8.72
CA VAL A 286 21.27 2.41 8.77
C VAL A 286 21.12 2.96 7.37
N VAL A 287 19.95 3.50 7.04
CA VAL A 287 19.69 4.20 5.79
C VAL A 287 19.64 5.70 6.06
N MET A 288 20.51 6.46 5.36
CA MET A 288 20.52 7.91 5.39
C MET A 288 20.14 8.45 4.02
N ILE A 289 19.00 9.14 3.94
CA ILE A 289 18.57 9.81 2.71
C ILE A 289 19.42 11.06 2.52
N PRO A 290 20.11 11.24 1.38
CA PRO A 290 20.85 12.46 1.09
C PRO A 290 19.89 13.65 0.99
N VAL A 291 19.96 14.54 1.98
CA VAL A 291 19.14 15.76 2.08
C VAL A 291 20.04 16.96 2.38
N ASN A 292 19.50 18.17 2.27
CA ASN A 292 20.22 19.37 2.71
C ASN A 292 20.58 19.25 4.19
N SER A 293 21.87 19.23 4.53
CA SER A 293 22.35 19.05 5.90
C SER A 293 21.88 20.15 6.86
N ARG A 294 21.49 21.32 6.34
CA ARG A 294 20.91 22.42 7.13
C ARG A 294 19.44 22.19 7.50
N PHE A 295 18.77 21.24 6.85
CA PHE A 295 17.37 20.91 7.10
C PHE A 295 17.11 19.42 6.77
N ALA A 296 17.65 18.55 7.62
CA ALA A 296 17.61 17.10 7.42
C ALA A 296 16.41 16.43 8.11
N SER A 297 15.22 17.01 7.96
CA SER A 297 13.97 16.51 8.58
C SER A 297 12.90 16.29 7.52
N LEU A 298 12.79 15.06 7.03
CA LEU A 298 11.72 14.65 6.13
C LEU A 298 10.47 14.25 6.91
N ASN A 299 9.29 14.51 6.34
CA ASN A 299 8.07 13.91 6.85
C ASN A 299 8.14 12.37 6.69
N LEU A 300 7.50 11.65 7.62
CA LEU A 300 7.48 10.18 7.65
C LEU A 300 7.07 9.56 6.30
N ALA A 301 5.95 10.01 5.73
CA ALA A 301 5.47 9.51 4.45
C ALA A 301 6.39 9.87 3.28
N GLN A 302 7.12 10.99 3.35
CA GLN A 302 8.11 11.37 2.34
C GLN A 302 9.33 10.44 2.38
N ALA A 303 9.80 10.05 3.56
CA ALA A 303 10.88 9.09 3.70
C ALA A 303 10.49 7.71 3.13
N VAL A 304 9.27 7.24 3.44
CA VAL A 304 8.71 6.02 2.83
C VAL A 304 8.58 6.15 1.32
N LEU A 305 8.11 7.30 0.83
CA LEU A 305 7.95 7.56 -0.61
C LEU A 305 9.27 7.48 -1.37
N ILE A 306 10.37 8.01 -0.83
CA ILE A 306 11.70 7.94 -1.47
C ILE A 306 12.18 6.49 -1.57
N LEU A 307 12.08 5.73 -0.48
CA LEU A 307 12.49 4.32 -0.49
C LEU A 307 11.58 3.44 -1.36
N GLY A 308 10.27 3.71 -1.33
CA GLY A 308 9.30 3.07 -2.22
C GLY A 308 9.59 3.40 -3.68
N TYR A 309 9.91 4.65 -4.00
CA TYR A 309 10.31 5.04 -5.34
C TYR A 309 11.56 4.30 -5.80
N GLU A 310 12.62 4.24 -4.98
CA GLU A 310 13.83 3.47 -5.32
C GLU A 310 13.53 1.97 -5.46
N TRP A 311 12.65 1.43 -4.62
CA TRP A 311 12.14 0.05 -4.76
C TRP A 311 11.47 -0.14 -6.11
N MET A 312 10.49 0.69 -6.48
CA MET A 312 9.83 0.59 -7.78
C MET A 312 10.81 0.80 -8.95
N ARG A 313 11.62 1.85 -8.92
CA ARG A 313 12.55 2.24 -10.00
C ARG A 313 13.55 1.13 -10.33
N SER A 314 14.01 0.40 -9.30
CA SER A 314 14.93 -0.74 -9.47
C SER A 314 14.22 -2.04 -9.89
N SER A 315 12.89 -2.04 -10.03
CA SER A 315 12.14 -3.18 -10.53
C SER A 315 12.24 -3.27 -12.05
N GLY A 316 12.56 -4.45 -12.57
CA GLY A 316 12.47 -4.74 -14.02
C GLY A 316 11.04 -4.70 -14.57
N GLN A 317 10.03 -4.57 -13.71
CA GLN A 317 8.61 -4.45 -14.06
C GLN A 317 8.08 -3.00 -13.95
N ALA A 318 8.95 -2.03 -13.66
CA ALA A 318 8.53 -0.64 -13.56
C ALA A 318 8.02 -0.13 -14.92
N THR A 319 6.81 0.42 -14.94
CA THR A 319 6.19 1.04 -16.12
C THR A 319 6.01 2.53 -15.90
N LEU A 320 6.17 3.35 -16.94
CA LEU A 320 5.85 4.77 -16.85
C LEU A 320 4.39 5.03 -17.24
N GLY A 321 3.72 5.88 -16.48
CA GLY A 321 2.32 6.24 -16.73
C GLY A 321 1.31 5.26 -16.11
N ARG A 322 0.03 5.52 -16.38
CA ARG A 322 -1.08 4.71 -15.90
C ARG A 322 -1.41 3.63 -16.93
N VAL A 323 -1.79 2.44 -16.43
CA VAL A 323 -2.34 1.38 -17.27
C VAL A 323 -3.86 1.38 -17.15
N THR A 324 -4.57 1.61 -18.25
CA THR A 324 -6.04 1.59 -18.31
C THR A 324 -6.53 0.73 -19.48
N THR A 325 -7.82 0.77 -19.81
CA THR A 325 -8.31 0.14 -21.06
C THR A 325 -7.67 0.77 -22.30
N PHE A 326 -7.33 2.06 -22.20
CA PHE A 326 -6.97 2.89 -23.35
C PHE A 326 -5.52 3.37 -23.29
N GLU A 327 -4.85 3.21 -22.15
CA GLU A 327 -3.48 3.64 -21.90
C GLU A 327 -2.60 2.42 -21.64
N GLN A 328 -1.50 2.32 -22.38
CA GLN A 328 -0.46 1.33 -22.20
C GLN A 328 0.74 1.93 -21.45
N PRO A 329 1.54 1.11 -20.75
CA PRO A 329 2.85 1.51 -20.24
C PRO A 329 3.69 2.25 -21.26
N LEU A 330 4.28 3.36 -20.85
CA LEU A 330 5.31 4.06 -21.61
C LEU A 330 6.70 3.61 -21.17
N SER A 331 7.64 3.67 -22.11
CA SER A 331 9.07 3.55 -21.87
C SER A 331 9.73 4.93 -21.89
N SER A 332 10.91 5.05 -21.28
CA SER A 332 11.70 6.27 -21.38
C SER A 332 12.18 6.49 -22.82
N GLY A 333 12.02 7.70 -23.34
CA GLY A 333 12.46 8.05 -24.68
C GLY A 333 11.37 8.73 -25.50
N LEU A 334 11.54 8.73 -26.82
CA LEU A 334 10.57 9.30 -27.74
C LEU A 334 9.38 8.34 -27.91
N TYR A 335 8.17 8.84 -27.69
CA TYR A 335 6.95 8.04 -27.82
C TYR A 335 6.46 8.05 -29.27
N LEU A 336 6.53 6.90 -29.94
CA LEU A 336 6.28 6.80 -31.38
C LEU A 336 4.87 6.34 -31.77
N ASN A 337 3.94 6.06 -30.84
CA ASN A 337 2.57 5.61 -31.16
C ASN A 337 2.53 4.50 -32.25
N ASP A 338 3.29 3.43 -32.04
CA ASP A 338 3.47 2.28 -32.96
C ASP A 338 4.10 2.61 -34.34
N GLN A 339 4.57 3.84 -34.55
CA GLN A 339 5.31 4.20 -35.75
C GLN A 339 6.76 3.74 -35.64
N ALA A 340 7.27 3.12 -36.71
CA ALA A 340 8.69 2.85 -36.81
C ALA A 340 9.45 4.15 -37.20
N PRO A 341 10.69 4.33 -36.70
CA PRO A 341 11.62 5.29 -37.29
C PRO A 341 11.71 5.09 -38.80
N ALA A 342 11.86 6.17 -39.54
CA ALA A 342 12.05 6.10 -40.98
C ALA A 342 13.29 5.27 -41.30
N THR A 343 13.17 4.44 -42.33
CA THR A 343 14.33 3.72 -42.87
C THR A 343 15.36 4.70 -43.40
N ARG A 344 16.63 4.26 -43.49
CA ARG A 344 17.68 5.07 -44.11
C ARG A 344 17.36 5.40 -45.57
N GLU A 345 16.70 4.49 -46.28
CA GLU A 345 16.23 4.70 -47.64
C GLU A 345 15.20 5.84 -47.72
N GLU A 346 14.19 5.86 -46.86
CA GLU A 346 13.19 6.94 -46.81
C GLU A 346 13.83 8.29 -46.50
N LEU A 347 14.77 8.33 -45.55
CA LEU A 347 15.52 9.54 -45.21
C LEU A 347 16.37 10.04 -46.38
N PHE A 348 17.09 9.16 -47.07
CA PHE A 348 17.92 9.55 -48.21
C PHE A 348 17.06 10.03 -49.38
N ALA A 349 15.94 9.37 -49.67
CA ALA A 349 14.99 9.83 -50.68
C ALA A 349 14.40 11.22 -50.34
N PHE A 350 14.21 11.52 -49.04
CA PHE A 350 13.85 12.86 -48.60
C PHE A 350 14.99 13.88 -48.80
N PHE A 351 16.22 13.52 -48.46
CA PHE A 351 17.39 14.40 -48.68
C PHE A 351 17.57 14.74 -50.16
N GLU A 352 17.53 13.74 -51.05
CA GLU A 352 17.61 13.95 -52.49
C GLU A 352 16.48 14.86 -53.01
N HIS A 353 15.26 14.67 -52.51
CA HIS A 353 14.14 15.53 -52.87
C HIS A 353 14.36 16.97 -52.39
N LEU A 354 14.64 17.16 -51.10
CA LEU A 354 14.84 18.48 -50.51
C LEU A 354 16.01 19.23 -51.16
N GLU A 355 17.15 18.56 -51.34
CA GLU A 355 18.34 19.15 -51.93
C GLU A 355 18.10 19.57 -53.39
N ARG A 356 17.43 18.72 -54.20
CA ARG A 356 17.10 19.05 -55.58
C ARG A 356 16.19 20.28 -55.67
N GLU A 357 15.14 20.34 -54.85
CA GLU A 357 14.22 21.48 -54.88
C GLU A 357 14.87 22.77 -54.36
N LEU A 358 15.70 22.69 -53.30
CA LEU A 358 16.46 23.84 -52.81
C LEU A 358 17.45 24.37 -53.86
N GLU A 359 18.09 23.48 -54.63
CA GLU A 359 18.93 23.85 -55.77
C GLU A 359 18.12 24.59 -56.84
N ALA A 360 16.96 24.05 -57.23
CA ALA A 360 16.09 24.64 -58.25
C ALA A 360 15.56 26.02 -57.85
N GLN A 361 15.38 26.28 -56.56
CA GLN A 361 14.95 27.58 -56.02
C GLN A 361 16.12 28.55 -55.74
N GLY A 362 17.37 28.16 -56.03
CA GLY A 362 18.54 29.01 -55.86
C GLY A 362 18.99 29.22 -54.41
N PHE A 363 18.61 28.34 -53.48
CA PHE A 363 19.00 28.44 -52.07
C PHE A 363 20.53 28.31 -51.88
N PHE A 364 21.18 27.47 -52.69
CA PHE A 364 22.63 27.27 -52.67
C PHE A 364 23.36 28.33 -53.52
N SER A 365 23.26 29.61 -53.13
CA SER A 365 23.83 30.74 -53.87
C SER A 365 25.36 30.81 -53.88
N SER A 366 26.04 30.14 -52.93
CA SER A 366 27.50 30.09 -52.81
C SER A 366 28.00 28.65 -52.97
N PRO A 367 28.66 28.29 -54.08
CA PRO A 367 29.13 26.92 -54.34
C PRO A 367 30.02 26.36 -53.22
N ASP A 368 30.93 27.17 -52.68
CA ASP A 368 31.87 26.76 -51.64
C ASP A 368 31.18 26.41 -50.30
N LYS A 369 30.00 26.99 -50.03
CA LYS A 369 29.24 26.77 -48.78
C LYS A 369 28.26 25.62 -48.88
N ARG A 370 27.89 25.20 -50.10
CA ARG A 370 26.89 24.15 -50.33
C ARG A 370 27.19 22.85 -49.58
N PRO A 371 28.42 22.27 -49.61
CA PRO A 371 28.70 21.02 -48.90
C PRO A 371 28.44 21.12 -47.39
N SER A 372 28.82 22.24 -46.77
CA SER A 372 28.60 22.48 -45.34
C SER A 372 27.10 22.57 -45.01
N VAL A 373 26.33 23.32 -45.81
CA VAL A 373 24.88 23.48 -45.61
C VAL A 373 24.14 22.16 -45.78
N VAL A 374 24.46 21.38 -46.82
CA VAL A 374 23.88 20.04 -47.03
C VAL A 374 24.18 19.11 -45.86
N ASN A 375 25.44 19.08 -45.40
CA ASN A 375 25.82 18.25 -44.24
C ASN A 375 25.05 18.66 -42.97
N ASN A 376 24.84 19.95 -42.75
CA ASN A 376 24.05 20.45 -41.61
C ASN A 376 22.58 20.02 -41.71
N LEU A 377 21.96 20.14 -42.88
CA LEU A 377 20.58 19.69 -43.12
C LEU A 377 20.44 18.19 -42.87
N ARG A 378 21.32 17.36 -43.44
CA ARG A 378 21.32 15.91 -43.23
C ARG A 378 21.52 15.56 -41.77
N THR A 379 22.49 16.20 -41.10
CA THR A 379 22.77 15.97 -39.67
C THR A 379 21.56 16.31 -38.80
N MET A 380 20.89 17.42 -39.08
CA MET A 380 19.69 17.84 -38.36
C MET A 380 18.59 16.78 -38.42
N PHE A 381 18.28 16.28 -39.62
CA PHE A 381 17.20 15.30 -39.81
C PHE A 381 17.58 13.89 -39.41
N VAL A 382 18.86 13.50 -39.47
CA VAL A 382 19.32 12.22 -38.90
C VAL A 382 19.20 12.24 -37.38
N ARG A 383 19.63 13.34 -36.72
CA ARG A 383 19.51 13.50 -35.26
C ARG A 383 18.06 13.58 -34.79
N ALA A 384 17.15 14.03 -35.65
CA ALA A 384 15.73 14.14 -35.32
C ALA A 384 15.03 12.77 -35.24
N GLU A 385 15.64 11.70 -35.79
CA GLU A 385 15.08 10.34 -35.81
C GLU A 385 13.59 10.28 -36.24
N PRO A 386 13.20 10.95 -37.35
CA PRO A 386 11.80 11.05 -37.71
C PRO A 386 11.24 9.68 -38.09
N THR A 387 9.97 9.47 -37.81
CA THR A 387 9.16 8.35 -38.31
C THR A 387 8.98 8.42 -39.82
N GLY A 388 8.65 7.28 -40.45
CA GLY A 388 8.33 7.25 -41.87
C GLY A 388 7.18 8.20 -42.24
N GLN A 389 6.20 8.36 -41.34
CA GLN A 389 5.08 9.28 -41.54
C GLN A 389 5.52 10.76 -41.51
N GLU A 390 6.44 11.12 -40.61
CA GLU A 390 7.02 12.47 -40.57
C GLU A 390 7.85 12.75 -41.82
N VAL A 391 8.64 11.78 -42.31
CA VAL A 391 9.37 11.92 -43.58
C VAL A 391 8.41 12.13 -44.76
N LYS A 392 7.30 11.37 -44.83
CA LYS A 392 6.26 11.59 -45.85
C LYS A 392 5.65 12.99 -45.76
N THR A 393 5.41 13.47 -44.54
CA THR A 393 4.88 14.81 -44.28
C THR A 393 5.86 15.89 -44.73
N LEU A 394 7.14 15.75 -44.40
CA LEU A 394 8.21 16.65 -44.84
C LEU A 394 8.34 16.68 -46.37
N ARG A 395 8.30 15.52 -47.04
CA ARG A 395 8.27 15.45 -48.51
C ARG A 395 7.03 16.14 -49.10
N GLY A 396 5.88 16.00 -48.45
CA GLY A 396 4.63 16.70 -48.84
C GLY A 396 4.71 18.21 -48.68
N ILE A 397 5.38 18.71 -47.63
CA ILE A 397 5.67 20.13 -47.42
C ILE A 397 6.54 20.66 -48.57
N VAL A 398 7.65 19.98 -48.88
CA VAL A 398 8.54 20.36 -49.99
C VAL A 398 7.76 20.41 -51.31
N ALA A 399 7.00 19.37 -51.63
CA ALA A 399 6.21 19.32 -52.87
C ALA A 399 5.17 20.44 -52.96
N THR A 400 4.55 20.80 -51.84
CA THR A 400 3.56 21.90 -51.79
C THR A 400 4.20 23.26 -51.96
N LEU A 401 5.36 23.51 -51.32
CA LEU A 401 6.06 24.79 -51.39
C LEU A 401 6.61 25.10 -52.78
N VAL A 402 7.00 24.06 -53.54
CA VAL A 402 7.51 24.21 -54.91
C VAL A 402 6.38 24.37 -55.94
N ARG A 403 5.15 23.95 -55.61
CA ARG A 403 4.00 24.15 -56.52
C ARG A 403 3.62 25.63 -56.59
N PRO A 404 3.40 26.20 -57.80
CA PRO A 404 2.89 27.55 -57.93
C PRO A 404 1.50 27.66 -57.29
N LYS A 405 1.28 28.67 -56.43
CA LYS A 405 -0.06 29.04 -55.96
C LYS A 405 -0.89 29.48 -57.17
N GLY A 406 -1.66 28.58 -57.79
CA GLY A 406 -2.50 28.95 -58.94
C GLY A 406 -3.27 27.87 -59.68
N GLN A 407 -3.02 26.58 -59.47
CA GLN A 407 -3.85 25.52 -60.06
C GLN A 407 -4.62 24.78 -58.96
N GLY A 408 -5.68 25.43 -58.48
CA GLY A 408 -6.74 24.75 -57.77
C GLY A 408 -7.36 23.69 -58.68
N ARG A 409 -7.58 22.49 -58.12
CA ARG A 409 -8.38 21.42 -58.74
C ARG A 409 -9.67 22.03 -59.33
N LYS A 410 -9.82 21.93 -60.65
CA LYS A 410 -11.15 21.87 -61.28
C LYS A 410 -11.68 20.46 -61.15
#